data_AF-A0A7Y2BH30-F1
#
_entry.id   AF-A0A7Y2BH30-F1
#
_cell.length_a   1.000
_cell.length_b   1.000
_cell.length_c   1.000
_cell.angle_alpha   90.00
_cell.angle_beta   90.00
_cell.angle_gamma   90.00
#
_symmetry.space_group_name_H-M   'P 1'
#
loop_
_entity.id
_entity.type
_entity.pdbx_description
1 polymer ?
#
loop_
_entity_poly.entity_id
_entity_poly.type
_entity_poly.pdbx_seq_one_letter_code
_entity_poly.pdbx_strand_id
1 'polypeptide(L)'
;QADLEQIVVQNIPCTVSLTDGVIDTAKACEGTVRLNGELLTCNDGVRGWQAIDGSTIELTGSACQDWRGGDAELQAVFPCDVVVQ
;
A
#
# COMPACT_ATOMS: atom_id res chain seq x y z
N GLN A 1 -18.94 -3.33 38.93
CA GLN A 1 -17.82 -3.94 38.18
C GLN A 1 -17.83 -3.26 36.83
N ALA A 2 -16.79 -2.51 36.49
CA ALA A 2 -16.69 -1.87 35.19
C ALA A 2 -15.87 -2.82 34.31
N ASP A 3 -16.55 -3.50 33.41
CA ASP A 3 -15.92 -4.26 32.34
C ASP A 3 -15.41 -3.22 31.31
N LEU A 4 -14.09 -3.10 31.17
CA LEU A 4 -13.52 -2.32 30.07
C LEU A 4 -13.39 -3.26 28.87
N GLU A 5 -14.45 -3.33 28.08
CA GLU A 5 -14.39 -3.92 26.74
C GLU A 5 -13.54 -2.97 25.86
N GLN A 6 -12.22 -3.12 25.93
CA GLN A 6 -11.33 -2.34 25.07
C GLN A 6 -11.43 -2.88 23.64
N ILE A 7 -12.32 -2.29 22.84
CA ILE A 7 -12.38 -2.54 21.40
C ILE A 7 -11.14 -1.91 20.79
N VAL A 8 -10.05 -2.67 20.70
CA VAL A 8 -8.89 -2.29 19.89
C VAL A 8 -9.31 -2.49 18.43
N VAL A 9 -9.94 -1.47 17.83
CA VAL A 9 -10.06 -1.41 16.37
C VAL A 9 -8.64 -1.16 15.87
N GLN A 10 -7.96 -2.23 15.44
CA GLN A 10 -6.69 -2.08 14.73
C GLN A 10 -7.00 -1.42 13.39
N ASN A 11 -6.99 -0.09 13.38
CA ASN A 11 -7.11 0.70 12.17
C ASN A 11 -5.77 0.63 11.43
N ILE A 12 -5.48 -0.52 10.83
CA ILE A 12 -4.34 -0.69 9.93
C ILE A 12 -4.60 0.27 8.76
N PRO A 13 -3.77 1.31 8.56
CA PRO A 13 -3.97 2.25 7.46
C PRO A 13 -3.75 1.53 6.13
N CYS A 14 -4.46 1.96 5.09
CA CYS A 14 -4.22 1.49 3.72
C CYS A 14 -2.89 2.02 3.14
N THR A 15 -2.19 2.89 3.86
CA THR A 15 -0.93 3.48 3.45
C THR A 15 0.23 2.60 3.87
N VAL A 16 1.20 2.45 2.97
CA VAL A 16 2.40 1.67 3.17
C VAL A 16 3.59 2.54 2.83
N SER A 17 4.51 2.64 3.78
CA SER A 17 5.78 3.36 3.59
C SER A 17 6.77 2.48 2.85
N LEU A 18 7.35 3.02 1.79
CA LEU A 18 8.48 2.44 1.08
C LEU A 18 9.74 2.60 1.93
N THR A 19 10.45 1.51 2.17
CA THR A 19 11.64 1.52 3.02
C THR A 19 12.94 1.80 2.27
N ASP A 20 12.93 1.68 0.94
CA ASP A 20 14.13 1.73 0.10
C ASP A 20 14.03 2.85 -0.95
N GLY A 21 14.38 4.06 -0.52
CA GLY A 21 14.45 5.25 -1.37
C GLY A 21 13.14 6.01 -1.53
N VAL A 22 13.18 6.99 -2.44
CA VAL A 22 12.05 7.85 -2.79
C VAL A 22 11.74 7.64 -4.27
N ILE A 23 10.48 7.50 -4.64
CA ILE A 23 10.03 7.37 -6.03
C ILE A 23 9.55 8.71 -6.59
N ASP A 24 9.74 8.92 -7.89
CA ASP A 24 9.04 9.94 -8.65
C ASP A 24 7.57 9.54 -8.80
N THR A 25 6.68 10.24 -8.09
CA THR A 25 5.24 9.96 -8.09
C THR A 25 4.63 10.08 -9.49
N ALA A 26 5.20 10.91 -10.38
CA ALA A 26 4.71 11.05 -11.75
C ALA A 26 4.98 9.80 -12.61
N LYS A 27 5.96 8.99 -12.21
CA LYS A 27 6.34 7.73 -12.87
C LYS A 27 6.01 6.49 -12.04
N ALA A 28 5.34 6.64 -10.90
CA ALA A 28 5.09 5.54 -9.98
C ALA A 28 4.43 4.33 -10.67
N CYS A 29 3.51 4.56 -11.61
CA CYS A 29 2.82 3.50 -12.35
C CYS A 29 3.69 2.69 -13.31
N GLU A 30 4.95 3.07 -13.53
CA GLU A 30 5.95 2.21 -14.20
C GLU A 30 6.43 1.08 -13.28
N GLY A 31 6.20 1.21 -11.97
CA GLY A 31 6.42 0.17 -10.97
C GLY A 31 5.32 -0.90 -10.95
N THR A 32 5.64 -2.00 -10.29
CA THR A 32 4.75 -3.15 -10.11
C THR A 32 4.49 -3.35 -8.62
N VAL A 33 3.22 -3.37 -8.23
CA VAL A 33 2.80 -3.66 -6.86
C VAL A 33 1.95 -4.91 -6.84
N ARG A 34 2.28 -5.85 -5.94
CA ARG A 34 1.56 -7.10 -5.74
C ARG A 34 1.16 -7.26 -4.29
N LEU A 35 -0.05 -7.74 -4.06
CA LEU A 35 -0.57 -8.10 -2.75
C LEU A 35 -0.89 -9.59 -2.74
N ASN A 36 -0.27 -10.36 -1.85
CA ASN A 36 -0.39 -11.82 -1.80
C ASN A 36 -0.10 -12.49 -3.16
N GLY A 37 0.86 -11.94 -3.90
CA GLY A 37 1.25 -12.38 -5.25
C GLY A 37 0.33 -11.90 -6.38
N GLU A 38 -0.81 -11.27 -6.08
CA GLU A 38 -1.73 -10.74 -7.08
C GLU A 38 -1.36 -9.31 -7.48
N LEU A 39 -1.37 -9.03 -8.79
CA LEU A 39 -1.01 -7.73 -9.35
C LEU A 39 -2.11 -6.69 -9.06
N LEU A 40 -1.71 -5.55 -8.50
CA LEU A 40 -2.59 -4.40 -8.30
C LEU A 40 -2.42 -3.38 -9.42
N THR A 41 -3.55 -2.84 -9.89
CA THR A 41 -3.56 -1.81 -10.94
C THR A 41 -3.21 -0.45 -10.34
N CYS A 42 -2.26 0.26 -10.96
CA CYS A 42 -1.90 1.62 -10.53
C CYS A 42 -3.04 2.61 -10.81
N ASN A 43 -3.32 3.49 -9.86
CA ASN A 43 -4.39 4.50 -9.87
C ASN A 43 -5.78 3.93 -10.15
N ASP A 44 -6.02 2.65 -9.82
CA ASP A 44 -7.35 2.05 -9.85
C ASP A 44 -8.05 2.23 -8.50
N GLY A 45 -9.35 2.53 -8.51
CA GLY A 45 -10.14 2.75 -7.28
C GLY A 45 -10.82 1.50 -6.72
N VAL A 46 -10.82 0.38 -7.46
CA VAL A 46 -11.59 -0.84 -7.13
C VAL A 46 -10.72 -1.90 -6.47
N ARG A 47 -9.53 -2.15 -7.03
CA ARG A 47 -8.51 -3.06 -6.52
C ARG A 47 -7.15 -2.62 -7.04
N GLY A 48 -6.62 -1.57 -6.43
CA GLY A 48 -5.43 -0.93 -6.92
C GLY A 48 -4.53 -0.40 -5.83
N TRP A 49 -3.67 0.49 -6.28
CA TRP A 49 -2.79 1.27 -5.43
C TRP A 49 -2.51 2.61 -6.10
N GLN A 50 -2.10 3.61 -5.32
CA GLN A 50 -1.67 4.91 -5.83
C GLN A 50 -0.48 5.42 -5.02
N ALA A 51 0.44 6.16 -5.65
CA ALA A 51 1.49 6.85 -4.92
C ALA A 51 0.91 8.14 -4.32
N ILE A 52 1.05 8.29 -3.00
CA ILE A 52 0.61 9.50 -2.28
C ILE A 52 1.74 10.53 -2.25
N ASP A 53 2.94 10.05 -1.98
CA ASP A 53 4.19 10.81 -2.00
C ASP A 53 5.34 9.88 -2.37
N GLY A 54 6.54 10.43 -2.50
CA GLY A 54 7.69 9.66 -2.96
C GLY A 54 8.10 8.52 -2.02
N SER A 55 7.59 8.46 -0.80
CA SER A 55 7.90 7.38 0.15
C SER A 55 6.67 6.59 0.59
N THR A 56 5.50 6.88 0.03
CA THR A 56 4.24 6.30 0.52
C THR A 56 3.33 5.94 -0.64
N ILE A 57 2.83 4.70 -0.62
CA ILE A 57 1.75 4.25 -1.48
C ILE A 57 0.50 3.96 -0.66
N GLU A 58 -0.67 4.11 -1.26
CA GLU A 58 -1.97 3.77 -0.67
C GLU A 58 -2.60 2.64 -1.47
N LEU A 59 -3.05 1.60 -0.78
CA LEU A 59 -3.88 0.54 -1.34
C LEU A 59 -5.33 1.00 -1.42
N THR A 60 -6.00 0.74 -2.53
CA THR A 60 -7.36 1.23 -2.79
C THR A 60 -8.36 0.08 -2.88
N GLY A 61 -9.63 0.39 -2.55
CA GLY A 61 -10.73 -0.54 -2.68
C GLY A 61 -10.51 -1.86 -1.95
N SER A 62 -10.73 -2.98 -2.65
CA SER A 62 -10.61 -4.33 -2.09
C SER A 62 -9.19 -4.70 -1.69
N ALA A 63 -8.16 -4.10 -2.32
CA ALA A 63 -6.77 -4.36 -1.93
C ALA A 63 -6.47 -3.87 -0.50
N CYS A 64 -7.03 -2.73 -0.09
CA CYS A 64 -6.90 -2.30 1.30
C CYS A 64 -7.68 -3.20 2.27
N GLN A 65 -8.83 -3.75 1.85
CA GLN A 65 -9.58 -4.66 2.72
C GLN A 65 -8.75 -5.92 3.01
N ASP A 66 -8.12 -6.49 1.98
CA ASP A 66 -7.25 -7.66 2.12
C ASP A 66 -6.01 -7.34 2.97
N TRP A 67 -5.39 -6.17 2.77
CA TRP A 67 -4.27 -5.70 3.59
C TRP A 67 -4.62 -5.62 5.08
N ARG A 68 -5.79 -5.07 5.42
CA ARG A 68 -6.27 -4.97 6.80
C ARG A 68 -6.65 -6.32 7.41
N GLY A 69 -6.72 -7.38 6.61
CA GLY A 69 -6.91 -8.75 7.10
C GLY A 69 -5.75 -9.26 7.95
N GLY A 70 -4.57 -8.63 7.89
CA GLY A 70 -3.42 -8.90 8.78
C GLY A 70 -2.44 -9.96 8.28
N ASP A 71 -2.87 -10.86 7.40
CA ASP A 71 -2.04 -11.89 6.75
C ASP A 71 -1.76 -11.52 5.27
N ALA A 72 -1.24 -10.31 5.05
CA ALA A 72 -0.99 -9.80 3.71
C ALA A 72 0.49 -9.51 3.45
N GLU A 73 1.03 -10.05 2.37
CA GLU A 73 2.37 -9.73 1.87
C GLU A 73 2.27 -8.72 0.73
N LEU A 74 2.92 -7.56 0.90
CA LEU A 74 3.02 -6.54 -0.15
C LEU A 74 4.42 -6.53 -0.76
N GLN A 75 4.48 -6.65 -2.08
CA GLN A 75 5.70 -6.50 -2.85
C GLN A 75 5.56 -5.32 -3.81
N ALA A 76 6.37 -4.29 -3.61
CA ALA A 76 6.47 -3.15 -4.52
C ALA A 76 7.85 -3.14 -5.18
N VAL A 77 7.91 -3.13 -6.50
CA VAL A 77 9.14 -3.12 -7.29
C VAL A 77 9.08 -1.96 -8.26
N PHE A 78 10.05 -1.05 -8.17
CA PHE A 78 10.16 0.11 -9.03
C PHE A 78 11.43 0.02 -9.88
N PRO A 79 11.37 0.37 -11.17
CA PRO A 79 12.57 0.47 -11.99
C PRO A 79 13.47 1.61 -11.50
N CYS A 80 14.78 1.50 -11.73
CA CYS A 80 15.75 2.47 -11.20
C CYS A 80 15.50 3.90 -11.71
N ASP A 81 14.98 4.10 -12.92
CA ASP A 81 14.60 5.40 -13.48
C ASP A 81 13.40 6.09 -12.78
N VAL A 82 12.69 5.36 -11.91
CA VAL A 82 11.61 5.88 -11.07
C VAL A 82 12.12 6.28 -9.70
N VAL A 83 13.20 5.66 -9.21
CA VAL A 83 13.77 5.97 -7.89
C VAL A 83 14.62 7.24 -8.00
N VAL A 84 14.24 8.26 -7.24
CA VAL A 84 14.95 9.54 -7.12
C VAL A 84 15.75 9.52 -5.81
N GLN A 85 17.06 9.74 -5.92
CA GLN A 85 17.97 9.89 -4.77
C GLN A 85 18.02 11.33 -4.27
#